data_AF-A0A2N6D7Y7-F1
#
_entry.id   AF-A0A2N6D7Y7-F1
#
_cell.length_a   1.000
_cell.length_b   1.000
_cell.length_c   1.000
_cell.angle_alpha   90.00
_cell.angle_beta   90.00
_cell.angle_gamma   90.00
#
_symmetry.space_group_name_H-M   'P 1'
#
loop_
_entity.id
_entity.type
_entity.pdbx_description
1 polymer ?
#
loop_
_entity_poly.entity_id
_entity_poly.type
_entity_poly.pdbx_seq_one_letter_code
_entity_poly.pdbx_strand_id
1 'polypeptide(L)'
;MKKLVPFIVILGIIVTTMLAVIPDYQKSQRPFNKLASFAKTKGFAVGILLADGSSKASAATELLKVEQIMKRKINVKYYEGKEAMQLSAELQVRRPGFIVMDGDGNLAGKEEGPLDATKLTAIMTNLHTH
;
A
#
# COMPACT_ATOMS: atom_id res chain seq x y z
N MET A 1 -52.90 8.63 -6.78
CA MET A 1 -51.79 7.99 -6.03
C MET A 1 -50.90 7.05 -6.87
N LYS A 2 -51.28 6.61 -8.09
CA LYS A 2 -50.47 5.67 -8.90
C LYS A 2 -49.31 6.28 -9.72
N LYS A 3 -49.23 7.62 -9.83
CA LYS A 3 -48.22 8.32 -10.66
C LYS A 3 -46.92 8.70 -9.93
N LEU A 4 -46.88 8.61 -8.59
CA LEU A 4 -45.70 8.94 -7.77
C LEU A 4 -44.81 7.71 -7.47
N VAL A 5 -45.37 6.51 -7.60
CA VAL A 5 -44.67 5.23 -7.39
C VAL A 5 -43.41 5.09 -8.25
N PRO A 6 -43.41 5.38 -9.57
CA PRO A 6 -42.19 5.25 -10.36
C PRO A 6 -41.10 6.25 -9.94
N PHE A 7 -41.49 7.44 -9.50
CA PHE A 7 -40.54 8.47 -9.06
C PHE A 7 -39.84 8.10 -7.75
N ILE A 8 -40.58 7.54 -6.78
CA ILE A 8 -40.04 7.07 -5.50
C ILE A 8 -39.11 5.86 -5.71
N VAL A 9 -39.45 4.96 -6.64
CA VAL A 9 -38.61 3.80 -6.96
C VAL A 9 -37.29 4.22 -7.61
N ILE A 10 -37.31 5.17 -8.55
CA ILE A 10 -36.09 5.70 -9.16
C ILE A 10 -35.22 6.43 -8.14
N LEU A 11 -35.82 7.26 -7.27
CA LEU A 11 -35.09 7.93 -6.19
C LEU A 11 -34.45 6.91 -5.24
N GLY A 12 -35.17 5.83 -4.90
CA GLY A 12 -34.67 4.76 -4.05
C GLY A 12 -33.46 4.04 -4.64
N ILE A 13 -33.46 3.79 -5.96
CA ILE A 13 -32.34 3.15 -6.68
C ILE A 13 -31.11 4.08 -6.72
N ILE A 14 -31.29 5.39 -6.93
CA ILE A 14 -30.19 6.37 -6.94
C ILE A 14 -29.55 6.49 -5.55
N VAL A 15 -30.36 6.56 -4.49
CA VAL A 15 -29.86 6.65 -3.11
C VAL A 15 -29.12 5.38 -2.71
N THR A 16 -29.64 4.20 -3.05
CA THR A 16 -29.00 2.91 -2.71
C THR A 16 -27.71 2.68 -3.50
N THR A 17 -27.65 3.07 -4.78
CA THR A 17 -26.42 3.00 -5.57
C THR A 17 -25.36 3.99 -5.10
N MET A 18 -25.73 5.21 -4.71
CA MET A 18 -24.77 6.15 -4.10
C MET A 18 -24.24 5.66 -2.75
N LEU A 19 -25.10 5.08 -1.89
CA LEU A 19 -24.68 4.53 -0.60
C LEU A 19 -23.76 3.31 -0.75
N ALA A 20 -23.91 2.52 -1.81
CA ALA A 20 -23.05 1.36 -2.08
C ALA A 20 -21.65 1.74 -2.58
N VAL A 21 -21.51 2.83 -3.33
CA VAL A 21 -20.21 3.28 -3.88
C VAL A 21 -19.31 3.90 -2.80
N ILE A 22 -19.88 4.53 -1.78
CA ILE A 22 -19.14 5.18 -0.68
C ILE A 22 -18.21 4.22 0.11
N PRO A 23 -18.66 3.04 0.60
CA PRO A 23 -17.81 2.14 1.35
C PRO A 23 -16.69 1.53 0.50
N ASP A 24 -16.93 1.24 -0.77
CA ASP A 24 -15.90 0.71 -1.68
C ASP A 24 -14.85 1.77 -2.04
N TYR A 25 -15.27 3.03 -2.18
CA TYR A 25 -14.35 4.15 -2.35
C TYR A 25 -13.48 4.35 -1.10
N GLN A 26 -14.06 4.29 0.11
CA GLN A 26 -13.30 4.38 1.36
C GLN A 26 -12.33 3.22 1.55
N LYS A 27 -12.72 2.00 1.17
CA LYS A 27 -11.80 0.85 1.17
C LYS A 27 -10.66 1.08 0.18
N SER A 28 -10.95 1.55 -1.03
CA SER A 28 -9.93 1.82 -2.06
C SER A 28 -8.91 2.89 -1.62
N GLN A 29 -9.32 3.83 -0.77
CA GLN A 29 -8.44 4.87 -0.23
C GLN A 29 -7.50 4.39 0.88
N ARG A 30 -7.68 3.17 1.41
CA ARG A 30 -6.80 2.65 2.47
C ARG A 30 -5.35 2.57 1.99
N PRO A 31 -4.38 2.94 2.83
CA PRO A 31 -2.98 2.98 2.42
C PRO A 31 -2.43 1.60 1.99
N PHE A 32 -2.94 0.50 2.55
CA PHE A 32 -2.66 -0.85 2.05
C PHE A 32 -3.12 -1.05 0.60
N ASN A 33 -4.38 -0.73 0.28
CA ASN A 33 -4.93 -0.87 -1.07
C ASN A 33 -4.21 0.03 -2.09
N LYS A 34 -3.79 1.23 -1.66
CA LYS A 34 -2.94 2.12 -2.48
C LYS A 34 -1.54 1.55 -2.73
N LEU A 35 -1.00 0.76 -1.79
CA LEU A 35 0.28 0.07 -1.97
C LEU A 35 0.11 -1.15 -2.87
N ALA A 36 -0.93 -1.95 -2.66
CA ALA A 36 -1.27 -3.11 -3.48
C ALA A 36 -1.56 -2.74 -4.94
N SER A 37 -2.36 -1.70 -5.18
CA SER A 37 -2.63 -1.18 -6.53
C SER A 37 -1.36 -0.64 -7.20
N PHE A 38 -0.48 0.00 -6.43
CA PHE A 38 0.81 0.45 -6.93
C PHE A 38 1.71 -0.73 -7.30
N ALA A 39 1.74 -1.79 -6.49
CA ALA A 39 2.46 -3.02 -6.77
C ALA A 39 1.96 -3.69 -8.06
N LYS A 40 0.63 -3.81 -8.24
CA LYS A 40 0.00 -4.31 -9.48
C LYS A 40 0.39 -3.54 -10.73
N THR A 41 0.49 -2.22 -10.61
CA THR A 41 0.87 -1.36 -11.76
C THR A 41 2.36 -1.47 -12.09
N LYS A 42 3.20 -1.84 -11.11
CA LYS A 42 4.67 -1.80 -11.21
C LYS A 42 5.34 -3.18 -11.19
N GLY A 43 4.56 -4.26 -11.06
CA GLY A 43 5.04 -5.63 -10.89
C GLY A 43 5.52 -5.98 -9.48
N PHE A 44 5.75 -4.99 -8.62
CA PHE A 44 6.03 -5.10 -7.18
C PHE A 44 6.08 -3.70 -6.55
N ALA A 45 5.98 -3.60 -5.23
CA ALA A 45 6.21 -2.35 -4.51
C ALA A 45 6.79 -2.57 -3.12
N VAL A 46 7.56 -1.60 -2.64
CA VAL A 46 8.03 -1.55 -1.25
C VAL A 46 7.41 -0.35 -0.54
N GLY A 47 6.74 -0.60 0.57
CA GLY A 47 6.23 0.43 1.48
C GLY A 47 7.18 0.59 2.65
N ILE A 48 7.83 1.75 2.78
CA ILE A 48 8.71 2.06 3.91
C ILE A 48 7.91 2.84 4.94
N LEU A 49 7.78 2.28 6.14
CA LEU A 49 7.14 2.92 7.29
C LEU A 49 8.20 3.68 8.09
N LEU A 50 8.23 5.00 7.94
CA LEU A 50 9.19 5.83 8.62
C LEU A 50 8.81 6.03 10.10
N ALA A 51 9.82 6.13 10.98
CA ALA A 51 9.61 6.54 12.37
C ALA A 51 9.21 8.02 12.45
N ASP A 52 9.90 8.85 11.64
CA ASP A 52 9.75 10.29 11.54
C ASP A 52 10.25 10.79 10.17
N GLY A 53 10.05 12.08 9.87
CA GLY A 53 10.48 12.68 8.60
C GLY A 53 12.01 12.71 8.39
N SER A 54 12.79 12.67 9.48
CA SER A 54 14.26 12.59 9.41
C SER A 54 14.78 11.23 8.96
N SER A 55 14.01 10.17 9.17
CA SER A 55 14.38 8.80 8.80
C SER A 55 14.42 8.56 7.28
N LYS A 56 13.83 9.47 6.48
CA LYS A 56 13.73 9.32 5.02
C LYS A 56 15.07 9.31 4.31
N ALA A 57 16.03 10.14 4.75
CA ALA A 57 17.34 10.21 4.12
C ALA A 57 18.13 8.91 4.30
N SER A 58 18.12 8.36 5.52
CA SER A 58 18.73 7.06 5.83
C SER A 58 18.09 5.92 5.02
N ALA A 59 16.76 5.89 4.95
CA ALA A 59 16.04 4.90 4.14
C ALA A 59 16.36 5.03 2.64
N ALA A 60 16.52 6.25 2.11
CA ALA A 60 16.91 6.45 0.72
C ALA A 60 18.34 5.95 0.44
N THR A 61 19.28 6.15 1.37
CA THR A 61 20.64 5.61 1.23
C THR A 61 20.65 4.09 1.19
N GLU A 62 19.89 3.44 2.06
CA GLU A 62 19.77 1.98 2.07
C GLU A 62 19.08 1.46 0.81
N LEU A 63 18.06 2.16 0.32
CA LEU A 63 17.40 1.83 -0.93
C LEU A 63 18.36 1.86 -2.13
N LEU A 64 19.23 2.87 -2.22
CA LEU A 64 20.24 2.96 -3.28
C LEU A 64 21.18 1.76 -3.27
N LYS A 65 21.56 1.26 -2.08
CA LYS A 65 22.37 0.03 -1.97
C LYS A 65 21.63 -1.18 -2.55
N VAL A 66 20.33 -1.33 -2.26
CA VAL A 66 19.51 -2.41 -2.83
C VAL A 66 19.42 -2.31 -4.34
N GLU A 67 19.20 -1.11 -4.87
CA GLU A 67 19.14 -0.89 -6.33
C GLU A 67 20.47 -1.23 -7.02
N GLN A 68 21.60 -0.93 -6.37
CA GLN A 68 22.93 -1.31 -6.84
C GLN A 68 23.16 -2.82 -6.82
N ILE A 69 22.75 -3.52 -5.74
CA ILE A 69 22.89 -4.97 -5.60
C ILE A 69 22.02 -5.70 -6.63
N MET A 70 20.75 -5.31 -6.73
CA MET A 70 19.76 -5.95 -7.60
C MET A 70 19.89 -5.51 -9.08
N LYS A 71 20.71 -4.50 -9.37
CA LYS A 71 20.87 -3.88 -10.70
C LYS A 71 19.53 -3.47 -11.34
N ARG A 72 18.56 -3.05 -10.53
CA ARG A 72 17.25 -2.59 -10.98
C ARG A 72 16.69 -1.55 -10.03
N LYS A 73 15.87 -0.64 -10.56
CA LYS A 73 15.14 0.33 -9.73
C LYS A 73 14.07 -0.36 -8.91
N ILE A 74 13.91 0.07 -7.66
CA ILE A 74 12.92 -0.47 -6.72
C ILE A 74 11.80 0.55 -6.56
N ASN A 75 10.57 0.14 -6.86
CA ASN A 75 9.41 1.02 -6.72
C ASN A 75 9.04 1.16 -5.24
N VAL A 76 9.33 2.33 -4.66
CA VAL A 76 9.14 2.59 -3.23
C VAL A 76 8.09 3.66 -2.98
N LYS A 77 7.28 3.46 -1.94
CA LYS A 77 6.48 4.51 -1.30
C LYS A 77 6.91 4.68 0.15
N TYR A 78 7.14 5.93 0.53
CA TYR A 78 7.42 6.32 1.90
C TYR A 78 6.11 6.68 2.59
N TYR A 79 5.88 6.14 3.78
CA TYR A 79 4.71 6.41 4.59
C TYR A 79 5.12 7.05 5.90
N GLU A 80 4.39 8.11 6.26
CA GLU A 80 4.60 8.91 7.47
C GLU A 80 3.27 9.16 8.18
N GLY A 81 3.33 9.58 9.45
CA GLY A 81 2.17 10.02 10.22
C GLY A 81 1.00 9.01 10.23
N LYS A 82 -0.19 9.48 9.84
CA LYS A 82 -1.44 8.70 9.89
C LYS A 82 -1.43 7.50 8.95
N GLU A 83 -0.88 7.63 7.74
CA GLU A 83 -0.85 6.52 6.77
C GLU A 83 0.08 5.41 7.25
N ALA A 84 1.24 5.77 7.82
CA ALA A 84 2.16 4.81 8.42
C ALA A 84 1.52 4.10 9.62
N MET A 85 0.79 4.82 10.48
CA MET A 85 0.06 4.21 11.61
C MET A 85 -0.99 3.21 11.14
N GLN A 86 -1.75 3.55 10.10
CA GLN A 86 -2.78 2.67 9.55
C GLN A 86 -2.19 1.39 8.95
N LEU A 87 -1.16 1.51 8.11
CA LEU A 87 -0.43 0.35 7.55
C LEU A 87 0.21 -0.51 8.64
N SER A 88 0.83 0.14 9.64
CA SER A 88 1.46 -0.52 10.79
C SER A 88 0.45 -1.38 11.57
N ALA A 89 -0.74 -0.85 11.83
CA ALA A 89 -1.82 -1.58 12.50
C ALA A 89 -2.42 -2.68 11.62
N GLU A 90 -2.70 -2.38 10.35
CA GLU A 90 -3.35 -3.31 9.40
C GLU A 90 -2.48 -4.52 9.11
N LEU A 91 -1.17 -4.33 8.96
CA LEU A 91 -0.22 -5.39 8.62
C LEU A 91 0.55 -5.94 9.83
N GLN A 92 0.30 -5.42 11.03
CA GLN A 92 1.02 -5.76 12.26
C GLN A 92 2.54 -5.65 12.05
N VAL A 93 3.00 -4.45 11.69
CA VAL A 93 4.42 -4.12 11.49
C VAL A 93 4.75 -2.90 12.34
N ARG A 94 5.75 -2.99 13.22
CA ARG A 94 6.20 -1.83 14.00
C ARG A 94 6.87 -0.77 13.13
N ARG A 95 6.84 0.48 13.60
CA ARG A 95 7.54 1.61 12.98
C ARG A 95 8.80 1.92 13.79
N PRO A 96 9.97 2.15 13.15
CA PRO A 96 10.20 2.04 11.72
C PRO A 96 10.10 0.58 11.23
N GLY A 97 9.76 0.39 9.96
CA GLY A 97 9.59 -0.92 9.34
C GLY A 97 9.47 -0.81 7.83
N PHE A 98 9.48 -1.94 7.12
CA PHE A 98 9.18 -1.96 5.69
C PHE A 98 8.38 -3.19 5.28
N ILE A 99 7.65 -3.02 4.18
CA ILE A 99 6.69 -3.98 3.64
C ILE A 99 7.00 -4.16 2.16
N VAL A 100 6.95 -5.38 1.67
CA VAL A 100 7.13 -5.72 0.27
C VAL A 100 5.88 -6.40 -0.26
N MET A 101 5.40 -5.92 -1.40
CA MET A 101 4.23 -6.42 -2.11
C MET A 101 4.65 -6.99 -3.47
N ASP A 102 4.04 -8.10 -3.86
CA ASP A 102 4.21 -8.70 -5.19
C ASP A 102 3.37 -7.99 -6.27
N GLY A 103 3.53 -8.44 -7.53
CA GLY A 103 2.79 -7.92 -8.68
C GLY A 103 1.29 -8.22 -8.66
N ASP A 104 0.85 -9.14 -7.81
CA ASP A 104 -0.57 -9.45 -7.60
C ASP A 104 -1.17 -8.63 -6.46
N GLY A 105 -0.37 -7.77 -5.82
CA GLY A 105 -0.78 -6.95 -4.69
C GLY A 105 -0.98 -7.74 -3.40
N ASN A 106 -0.34 -8.91 -3.27
CA ASN A 106 -0.24 -9.64 -2.02
C ASN A 106 1.02 -9.24 -1.25
N LEU A 107 1.00 -9.52 0.05
CA LEU A 107 2.15 -9.31 0.92
C LEU A 107 3.21 -10.39 0.66
N ALA A 108 4.36 -9.97 0.12
CA ALA A 108 5.50 -10.86 -0.12
C ALA A 108 6.45 -10.94 1.09
N GLY A 109 6.53 -9.87 1.88
CA GLY A 109 7.35 -9.84 3.08
C GLY A 109 7.16 -8.56 3.90
N LYS A 110 7.53 -8.63 5.18
CA LYS A 110 7.51 -7.47 6.09
C LYS A 110 8.63 -7.61 7.11
N GLU A 111 9.22 -6.50 7.49
CA GLU A 111 10.31 -6.45 8.47
C GLU A 111 10.13 -5.27 9.41
N GLU A 112 10.55 -5.48 10.66
CA GLU A 112 10.58 -4.46 11.69
C GLU A 112 11.98 -3.84 11.77
N GLY A 113 12.02 -2.55 12.10
CA GLY A 113 13.24 -1.76 12.18
C GLY A 113 13.45 -0.85 10.97
N PRO A 114 14.49 0.01 11.01
CA PRO A 114 14.86 0.81 9.86
C PRO A 114 15.15 -0.06 8.64
N LEU A 115 15.02 0.52 7.44
CA LEU A 115 15.31 -0.19 6.21
C LEU A 115 16.75 -0.73 6.26
N ASP A 116 16.90 -2.02 5.96
CA ASP A 116 18.19 -2.69 5.85
C ASP A 116 18.31 -3.28 4.44
N ALA A 117 19.36 -2.88 3.71
CA ALA A 117 19.54 -3.33 2.34
C ALA A 117 19.67 -4.84 2.20
N THR A 118 20.30 -5.52 3.16
CA THR A 118 20.49 -6.98 3.15
C THR A 118 19.15 -7.69 3.28
N LYS A 119 18.33 -7.27 4.26
CA LYS A 119 17.00 -7.84 4.48
C LYS A 119 16.06 -7.61 3.31
N LEU A 120 16.02 -6.37 2.78
CA LEU A 120 15.16 -6.06 1.64
C LEU A 120 15.60 -6.84 0.40
N THR A 121 16.91 -6.95 0.14
CA THR A 121 17.42 -7.75 -0.97
C THR A 121 17.01 -9.22 -0.83
N ALA A 122 17.13 -9.81 0.35
CA ALA A 122 16.75 -11.20 0.59
C ALA A 122 15.27 -11.46 0.30
N ILE A 123 14.37 -10.55 0.72
CA ILE A 123 12.93 -10.66 0.40
C ILE A 123 12.72 -10.51 -1.12
N MET A 124 13.36 -9.52 -1.73
CA MET A 124 13.23 -9.22 -3.16
C MET A 124 13.77 -10.31 -4.09
N THR A 125 14.81 -11.06 -3.68
CA THR A 125 15.33 -12.20 -4.44
C THR A 125 14.35 -13.37 -4.45
N ASN A 126 13.56 -13.53 -3.39
CA ASN A 126 12.54 -14.56 -3.27
C ASN A 126 11.19 -14.16 -3.88
N LEU A 127 11.03 -12.93 -4.38
CA LEU A 127 9.85 -12.55 -5.13
C LEU A 127 9.85 -13.28 -6.48
N HIS A 128 8.93 -14.23 -6.64
CA HIS A 128 8.54 -14.74 -7.93
C HIS A 128 7.83 -13.62 -8.71
N THR A 129 8.61 -12.80 -9.43
CA THR A 129 8.06 -11.88 -10.42
C THR A 129 7.56 -12.71 -11.59
N HIS A 130 6.24 -12.92 -11.66
CA HIS A 130 5.55 -13.42 -12.85
C HIS A 130 5.59 -12.38 -13.98
#